data_AF-A0A173WPM8-F1
#
_entry.id   AF-A0A173WPM8-F1
#
_cell.length_a   1.000
_cell.length_b   1.000
_cell.length_c   1.000
_cell.angle_alpha   90.00
_cell.angle_beta   90.00
_cell.angle_gamma   90.00
#
_symmetry.space_group_name_H-M   'P 1'
#
loop_
_entity.id
_entity.type
_entity.pdbx_description
1 polymer ?
#
loop_
_entity_poly.entity_id
_entity_poly.type
_entity_poly.pdbx_seq_one_letter_code
_entity_poly.pdbx_strand_id
1 'polypeptide(L)'
;MGEKPLTTEELRQMAGQPVWCPDEEAYGIVMCDKIGQWAGIPFLHGVWYGNDDGVGVEFNHNIIGRKLKCYRVISEKETAKLPEEKVDGFGDSRMVCPNCGQAAIANLYRKCREIYPYCPWCGQKLQEVQDETEKENQQAE
;
A
#
# COMPACT_ATOMS: atom_id res chain seq x y z
N MET A 1 -4.06 -21.20 7.58
CA MET A 1 -4.98 -20.12 7.14
C MET A 1 -6.40 -20.60 7.35
N GLY A 2 -7.07 -20.12 8.40
CA GLY A 2 -8.44 -20.51 8.79
C GLY A 2 -9.35 -19.30 9.00
N GLU A 3 -8.96 -18.13 8.49
CA GLU A 3 -9.74 -16.91 8.64
C GLU A 3 -10.85 -16.84 7.59
N LYS A 4 -12.00 -16.29 7.99
CA LYS A 4 -13.11 -16.02 7.07
C LYS A 4 -12.74 -14.82 6.19
N PRO A 5 -13.16 -14.79 4.92
CA PRO A 5 -12.99 -13.62 4.09
C PRO A 5 -13.73 -12.42 4.72
N LEU A 6 -13.14 -11.25 4.57
CA LEU A 6 -13.68 -9.99 5.06
C LEU A 6 -15.04 -9.71 4.42
N THR A 7 -15.96 -9.22 5.23
CA THR A 7 -17.28 -8.74 4.79
C THR A 7 -17.16 -7.38 4.11
N THR A 8 -18.19 -6.98 3.36
CA THR A 8 -18.25 -5.68 2.70
C THR A 8 -18.12 -4.52 3.69
N GLU A 9 -18.76 -4.64 4.85
CA GLU A 9 -18.73 -3.65 5.92
C GLU A 9 -17.33 -3.51 6.52
N GLU A 10 -16.65 -4.63 6.77
CA GLU A 10 -15.26 -4.62 7.25
C GLU A 10 -14.32 -3.99 6.22
N LEU A 11 -14.47 -4.33 4.94
CA LEU A 11 -13.67 -3.74 3.87
C LEU A 11 -13.81 -2.22 3.80
N ARG A 12 -15.03 -1.69 3.95
CA ARG A 12 -15.25 -0.23 3.99
C ARG A 12 -14.56 0.43 5.18
N GLN A 13 -14.50 -0.23 6.33
CA GLN A 13 -13.81 0.27 7.53
C GLN A 13 -12.29 0.14 7.43
N MET A 14 -11.80 -0.72 6.54
CA MET A 14 -10.38 -1.01 6.32
C MET A 14 -9.75 -0.15 5.21
N ALA A 15 -10.36 0.96 4.82
CA ALA A 15 -9.77 1.87 3.84
C ALA A 15 -8.34 2.29 4.26
N GLY A 16 -7.38 2.13 3.36
CA GLY A 16 -5.94 2.33 3.58
C GLY A 16 -5.20 1.16 4.23
N GLN A 17 -5.88 0.07 4.60
CA GLN A 17 -5.26 -1.12 5.21
C GLN A 17 -4.96 -2.20 4.16
N PRO A 18 -3.93 -3.04 4.40
CA PRO A 18 -3.55 -4.09 3.48
C PRO A 18 -4.44 -5.31 3.68
N VAL A 19 -4.69 -6.01 2.58
CA VAL A 19 -5.35 -7.31 2.54
C VAL A 19 -4.57 -8.25 1.62
N TRP A 20 -4.70 -9.54 1.89
CA TRP A 20 -4.30 -10.58 0.97
C TRP A 20 -5.52 -11.00 0.13
N CYS A 21 -5.37 -11.04 -1.19
CA CYS A 21 -6.39 -11.51 -2.11
C CYS A 21 -5.86 -12.72 -2.90
N PRO A 22 -6.28 -13.96 -2.60
CA PRO A 22 -5.82 -15.15 -3.32
C PRO A 22 -6.34 -15.21 -4.76
N ASP A 23 -7.48 -14.61 -5.07
CA ASP A 23 -8.03 -14.60 -6.44
C ASP A 23 -7.12 -13.83 -7.41
N GLU A 24 -6.41 -12.81 -6.91
CA GLU A 24 -5.47 -11.99 -7.68
C GLU A 24 -4.00 -12.34 -7.35
N GLU A 25 -3.77 -13.37 -6.52
CA GLU A 25 -2.48 -13.81 -5.99
C GLU A 25 -1.59 -12.67 -5.47
N ALA A 26 -2.21 -11.64 -4.89
CA ALA A 26 -1.55 -10.39 -4.56
C ALA A 26 -1.95 -9.83 -3.19
N TYR A 27 -1.01 -9.10 -2.59
CA TYR A 27 -1.36 -8.12 -1.57
C TYR A 27 -1.91 -6.86 -2.25
N GLY A 28 -2.81 -6.18 -1.57
CA GLY A 28 -3.28 -4.87 -2.00
C GLY A 28 -3.81 -4.06 -0.84
N ILE A 29 -3.96 -2.77 -1.07
CA ILE A 29 -4.56 -1.83 -0.15
C ILE A 29 -6.06 -1.73 -0.47
N VAL A 30 -6.90 -1.87 0.55
CA VAL A 30 -8.32 -1.60 0.40
C VAL A 30 -8.52 -0.10 0.31
N MET A 31 -9.17 0.35 -0.75
CA MET A 31 -9.53 1.74 -0.95
C MET A 31 -11.05 1.87 -0.93
N CYS A 32 -11.57 2.95 -0.37
CA CYS A 32 -13.00 3.24 -0.34
C CYS A 32 -13.19 4.76 -0.33
N ASP A 33 -13.16 5.35 -1.53
CA ASP A 33 -13.18 6.80 -1.68
C ASP A 33 -14.55 7.38 -1.32
N LYS A 34 -14.55 8.66 -0.95
CA LYS A 34 -15.78 9.41 -0.63
C LYS A 34 -16.42 10.09 -1.85
N ILE A 35 -15.69 10.17 -2.97
CA ILE A 35 -16.09 10.89 -4.19
C ILE A 35 -15.75 10.06 -5.44
N GLY A 36 -16.28 10.47 -6.59
CA GLY A 36 -16.01 9.84 -7.90
C GLY A 36 -16.88 8.62 -8.18
N GLN A 37 -16.62 7.96 -9.31
CA GLN A 37 -17.40 6.80 -9.79
C GLN A 37 -17.38 5.61 -8.82
N TRP A 38 -16.39 5.57 -7.92
CA TRP A 38 -16.17 4.50 -6.95
C TRP A 38 -16.53 4.90 -5.51
N ALA A 39 -17.23 6.02 -5.33
CA ALA A 39 -17.62 6.52 -4.01
C ALA A 39 -18.38 5.46 -3.18
N GLY A 40 -17.88 5.13 -1.99
CA GLY A 40 -18.47 4.16 -1.08
C GLY A 40 -18.35 2.69 -1.50
N ILE A 41 -17.68 2.42 -2.63
CA ILE A 41 -17.44 1.08 -3.14
C ILE A 41 -16.00 0.68 -2.77
N PRO A 42 -15.79 -0.38 -1.97
CA PRO A 42 -14.45 -0.86 -1.69
C PRO A 42 -13.82 -1.46 -2.95
N PHE A 43 -12.61 -1.02 -3.28
CA PHE A 43 -11.80 -1.56 -4.36
C PHE A 43 -10.40 -1.93 -3.87
N LEU A 44 -9.83 -2.96 -4.49
CA LEU A 44 -8.49 -3.43 -4.20
C LEU A 44 -7.52 -2.67 -5.10
N HIS A 45 -6.66 -1.87 -4.49
CA HIS A 45 -5.52 -1.26 -5.15
C HIS A 45 -4.29 -2.12 -4.90
N GLY A 46 -3.76 -2.74 -5.95
CA GLY A 46 -2.60 -3.60 -5.86
C GLY A 46 -1.76 -3.48 -7.11
N VAL A 47 -0.67 -4.22 -7.16
CA VAL A 47 0.20 -4.27 -8.34
C VAL A 47 0.70 -5.70 -8.50
N TRP A 48 0.67 -6.17 -9.72
CA TRP A 48 1.31 -7.43 -10.08
C TRP A 48 2.76 -7.17 -10.43
N TYR A 49 3.65 -8.02 -9.92
CA TYR A 49 5.07 -7.91 -10.19
C TYR A 49 5.55 -9.14 -10.97
N GLY A 50 6.15 -8.90 -12.14
CA GLY A 50 6.89 -9.93 -12.85
C GLY A 50 8.28 -10.06 -12.22
N ASN A 51 8.69 -11.28 -11.87
CA ASN A 51 10.03 -11.53 -11.35
C ASN A 51 11.14 -11.33 -12.41
N ASP A 52 10.77 -11.20 -13.69
CA ASP A 52 11.70 -11.35 -14.81
C ASP A 52 12.31 -10.02 -15.30
N ASP A 53 11.60 -8.90 -15.18
CA ASP A 53 12.00 -7.59 -15.72
C ASP A 53 11.94 -6.46 -14.69
N GLY A 54 11.47 -6.76 -13.49
CA GLY A 54 11.29 -5.79 -12.42
C GLY A 54 10.18 -4.77 -12.68
N VAL A 55 9.28 -5.05 -13.63
CA VAL A 55 8.16 -4.19 -13.98
C VAL A 55 6.92 -4.60 -13.20
N GLY A 56 6.32 -3.63 -12.52
CA GLY A 56 5.04 -3.76 -11.84
C GLY A 56 3.90 -3.15 -12.66
N VAL A 57 2.75 -3.82 -12.72
CA VAL A 57 1.52 -3.28 -13.33
C VAL A 57 0.51 -2.98 -12.25
N GLU A 58 0.13 -1.71 -12.11
CA GLU A 58 -0.90 -1.30 -11.16
C GLU A 58 -2.30 -1.68 -11.60
N PHE A 59 -3.11 -2.12 -10.63
CA PHE A 59 -4.50 -2.46 -10.85
C PHE A 59 -5.41 -1.90 -9.74
N ASN A 60 -6.64 -1.61 -10.15
CA ASN A 60 -7.72 -1.23 -9.24
C ASN A 60 -8.93 -2.10 -9.57
N HIS A 61 -9.41 -2.87 -8.60
CA HIS A 61 -10.44 -3.88 -8.84
C HIS A 61 -11.63 -3.73 -7.89
N ASN A 62 -12.84 -3.72 -8.45
CA ASN A 62 -14.07 -3.76 -7.65
C ASN A 62 -14.13 -5.07 -6.86
N ILE A 63 -13.96 -5.00 -5.54
CA ILE A 63 -13.94 -6.20 -4.70
C ILE A 63 -15.32 -6.87 -4.75
N ILE A 64 -16.39 -6.09 -4.62
CA ILE A 64 -17.78 -6.60 -4.62
C ILE A 64 -18.17 -7.10 -6.01
N GLY A 65 -17.95 -6.28 -7.03
CA GLY A 65 -18.35 -6.56 -8.41
C GLY A 65 -17.67 -7.79 -8.99
N ARG A 66 -16.40 -8.02 -8.64
CA ARG A 66 -15.63 -9.21 -9.05
C ARG A 66 -15.77 -10.37 -8.07
N LYS A 67 -16.44 -10.17 -6.92
CA LYS A 67 -16.61 -11.17 -5.84
C LYS A 67 -15.28 -11.67 -5.28
N LEU A 68 -14.28 -10.80 -5.18
CA LEU A 68 -12.96 -11.14 -4.66
C LEU A 68 -13.04 -11.46 -3.17
N LYS A 69 -12.31 -12.47 -2.74
CA LYS A 69 -12.14 -12.78 -1.33
C LYS A 69 -10.90 -12.08 -0.82
N CYS A 70 -11.05 -11.24 0.19
CA CYS A 70 -9.94 -10.54 0.81
C CYS A 70 -9.80 -10.97 2.27
N TYR A 71 -8.57 -11.11 2.72
CA TYR A 71 -8.23 -11.56 4.06
C TYR A 71 -7.35 -10.53 4.73
N ARG A 72 -7.49 -10.37 6.05
CA ARG A 72 -6.66 -9.46 6.81
C ARG A 72 -5.21 -9.96 6.82
N VAL A 73 -4.26 -9.04 6.73
CA VAL A 73 -2.84 -9.35 6.91
C VAL A 73 -2.53 -9.36 8.41
N ILE A 74 -2.06 -10.49 8.96
CA ILE A 74 -1.95 -10.73 10.42
C ILE A 74 -0.58 -10.30 11.00
N SER A 75 -0.66 -9.71 12.21
CA SER A 75 0.31 -9.36 13.29
C SER A 75 1.78 -9.04 12.99
N GLU A 76 2.59 -9.92 12.40
CA GLU A 76 4.04 -9.64 12.25
C GLU A 76 4.33 -8.46 11.32
N LYS A 77 3.41 -8.19 10.39
CA LYS A 77 3.44 -7.06 9.47
C LYS A 77 2.79 -5.79 10.06
N GLU A 78 2.20 -5.85 11.25
CA GLU A 78 1.60 -4.70 11.93
C GLU A 78 2.63 -3.85 12.70
N THR A 79 3.78 -4.42 13.06
CA THR A 79 4.89 -3.63 13.63
C THR A 79 5.45 -2.73 12.53
N ALA A 80 5.27 -1.41 12.69
CA ALA A 80 5.72 -0.45 11.70
C ALA A 80 7.26 -0.48 11.58
N LYS A 81 7.76 -0.60 10.36
CA LYS A 81 9.20 -0.57 10.05
C LYS A 81 9.53 0.68 9.24
N LEU A 82 10.70 1.27 9.51
CA LEU A 82 11.20 2.38 8.70
C LEU A 82 11.54 1.89 7.30
N PRO A 83 11.13 2.60 6.25
CA PRO A 83 11.67 2.42 4.91
C PRO A 83 13.20 2.45 4.88
N GLU A 84 13.80 1.66 4.01
CA GLU A 84 15.25 1.66 3.79
C GLU A 84 15.59 2.46 2.54
N GLU A 85 16.66 3.24 2.59
CA GLU A 85 17.22 3.87 1.40
C GLU A 85 18.19 2.90 0.72
N LYS A 86 17.97 2.62 -0.57
CA LYS A 86 18.91 1.88 -1.41
C LYS A 86 19.42 2.78 -2.52
N VAL A 87 20.74 2.84 -2.64
CA VAL A 87 21.43 3.52 -3.74
C VAL A 87 21.72 2.48 -4.81
N ASP A 88 21.35 2.76 -6.05
CA ASP A 88 21.67 1.89 -7.17
C ASP A 88 23.10 2.12 -7.68
N GLY A 89 23.53 1.31 -8.66
CA GLY A 89 24.89 1.42 -9.24
C GLY A 89 25.19 2.73 -9.96
N PHE A 90 24.18 3.59 -10.18
CA PHE A 90 24.30 4.90 -10.81
C PHE A 90 24.30 6.05 -9.79
N GLY A 91 24.11 5.76 -8.50
CA GLY A 91 24.07 6.75 -7.43
C GLY A 91 22.67 7.29 -7.14
N ASP A 92 21.62 6.77 -7.79
CA ASP A 92 20.24 7.19 -7.52
C ASP A 92 19.73 6.48 -6.26
N SER A 93 19.20 7.26 -5.30
CA SER A 93 18.58 6.71 -4.09
C SER A 93 17.09 6.46 -4.26
N ARG A 94 16.64 5.31 -3.78
CA ARG A 94 15.22 4.91 -3.77
C ARG A 94 14.86 4.39 -2.39
N MET A 95 13.73 4.85 -1.86
CA MET A 95 13.14 4.25 -0.66
C MET A 95 12.45 2.93 -1.02
N VAL A 96 12.77 1.89 -0.25
CA VAL A 96 12.26 0.53 -0.45
C VAL A 96 11.63 -0.01 0.81
N CYS A 97 10.73 -0.98 0.65
CA CYS A 97 10.16 -1.70 1.79
C CYS A 97 11.25 -2.54 2.47
N PRO A 98 11.43 -2.45 3.81
CA PRO A 98 12.42 -3.25 4.54
C PRO A 98 12.08 -4.75 4.57
N ASN A 99 10.84 -5.13 4.25
CA ASN A 99 10.40 -6.52 4.29
C ASN A 99 10.57 -7.24 2.94
N CYS A 100 10.19 -6.61 1.82
CA CYS A 100 10.28 -7.23 0.49
C CYS A 100 11.32 -6.59 -0.44
N GLY A 101 11.98 -5.51 -0.01
CA GLY A 101 13.02 -4.82 -0.79
C GLY A 101 12.52 -4.05 -2.01
N GLN A 102 11.20 -4.03 -2.25
CA GLN A 102 10.60 -3.41 -3.41
C GLN A 102 10.50 -1.89 -3.28
N ALA A 103 10.79 -1.20 -4.39
CA ALA A 103 10.73 0.26 -4.51
C ALA A 103 9.28 0.76 -4.73
N ALA A 104 9.07 2.07 -4.91
CA ALA A 104 7.75 2.67 -5.15
C ALA A 104 6.73 2.46 -4.01
N ILE A 105 7.20 2.56 -2.76
CA ILE A 105 6.34 2.66 -1.57
C ILE A 105 5.78 4.08 -1.36
N ALA A 106 6.10 5.04 -2.22
CA ALA A 106 5.60 6.40 -2.18
C ALA A 106 4.31 6.53 -2.99
N ASN A 107 3.28 7.14 -2.40
CA ASN A 107 2.01 7.41 -3.07
C ASN A 107 2.08 8.73 -3.85
N LEU A 108 2.09 8.64 -5.18
CA LEU A 108 2.16 9.81 -6.06
C LEU A 108 0.86 10.61 -6.13
N TYR A 109 -0.26 10.05 -5.66
CA TYR A 109 -1.59 10.67 -5.73
C TYR A 109 -1.95 11.50 -4.50
N ARG A 110 -1.14 11.44 -3.44
CA ARG A 110 -1.30 12.30 -2.26
C ARG A 110 -0.40 13.53 -2.34
N LYS A 111 -0.85 14.64 -1.72
CA LYS A 111 -0.01 15.84 -1.57
C LYS A 111 1.28 15.44 -0.83
N CYS A 112 2.42 16.00 -1.24
CA CYS A 112 3.73 15.77 -0.62
C CYS A 112 4.34 14.35 -0.73
N ARG A 113 3.99 13.54 -1.74
CA ARG A 113 4.63 12.22 -2.00
C ARG A 113 4.68 11.31 -0.75
N GLU A 114 3.61 11.35 0.05
CA GLU A 114 3.49 10.55 1.28
C GLU A 114 3.75 9.06 1.01
N ILE A 115 4.51 8.42 1.90
CA ILE A 115 4.70 6.96 1.86
C ILE A 115 3.37 6.27 2.18
N TYR A 116 3.04 5.20 1.46
CA TYR A 116 1.88 4.38 1.83
C TYR A 116 2.04 3.87 3.27
N PRO A 117 1.01 3.97 4.13
CA PRO A 117 1.07 3.45 5.49
C PRO A 117 1.39 1.94 5.56
N TYR A 118 1.12 1.22 4.47
CA TYR A 118 1.47 -0.17 4.28
C TYR A 118 2.08 -0.37 2.91
N CYS A 119 3.10 -1.23 2.83
CA CYS A 119 3.72 -1.62 1.58
C CYS A 119 2.67 -2.28 0.67
N PRO A 120 2.41 -1.73 -0.53
CA PRO A 120 1.42 -2.30 -1.46
C PRO A 120 1.82 -3.70 -1.97
N TRP A 121 3.11 -4.05 -1.87
CA TRP A 121 3.66 -5.31 -2.37
C TRP A 121 3.53 -6.48 -1.40
N CYS A 122 3.72 -6.23 -0.11
CA CYS A 122 3.76 -7.31 0.88
C CYS A 122 2.87 -7.07 2.10
N GLY A 123 2.20 -5.91 2.19
CA GLY A 123 1.35 -5.54 3.31
C GLY A 123 2.07 -5.15 4.60
N GLN A 124 3.41 -5.00 4.59
CA GLN A 124 4.18 -4.53 5.75
C GLN A 124 3.80 -3.09 6.12
N LYS A 125 3.45 -2.84 7.38
CA LYS A 125 3.24 -1.47 7.88
C LYS A 125 4.54 -0.67 7.83
N LEU A 126 4.48 0.52 7.27
CA LEU A 126 5.62 1.43 7.11
C LEU A 126 5.46 2.62 8.07
N GLN A 127 6.56 3.08 8.65
CA GLN A 127 6.57 4.34 9.39
C GLN A 127 6.52 5.52 8.41
N GLU A 128 5.76 6.55 8.79
CA GLU A 128 5.74 7.83 8.07
C GLU A 128 7.13 8.48 8.20
N VAL A 129 7.75 8.76 7.07
CA VAL A 129 8.98 9.56 7.04
C VAL A 129 8.53 10.99 6.80
N GLN A 130 8.66 11.85 7.81
CA GLN A 130 8.41 13.28 7.66
C GLN A 130 9.59 13.87 6.87
N ASP A 131 9.30 14.47 5.71
CA ASP A 131 10.29 15.26 4.97
C ASP A 131 10.73 16.43 5.87
N GLU A 132 12.04 16.55 6.11
CA GLU A 132 12.60 17.60 6.98
C GLU A 132 12.35 19.03 6.44
N THR A 133 11.86 19.16 5.21
CA THR A 133 11.48 20.43 4.57
C THR A 133 10.29 21.12 5.26
N GLU A 134 9.48 20.42 6.05
CA GLU A 134 8.41 21.05 6.84
C GLU A 134 8.89 21.67 8.17
N LYS A 135 10.10 21.34 8.65
CA LYS A 135 10.63 21.91 9.90
C LYS A 135 11.11 23.36 9.76
N GLU A 136 11.51 23.80 8.57
CA GLU A 136 11.96 25.19 8.36
C GLU A 136 10.79 26.19 8.29
N ASN A 137 9.58 25.76 7.91
CA ASN A 137 8.42 26.67 7.79
C ASN A 137 7.63 26.87 9.09
N GLN A 138 7.90 26.10 10.16
CA GLN A 138 7.22 26.26 11.47
C GLN A 138 8.08 26.98 12.52
N GLN A 139 9.33 27.37 12.20
CA GLN A 139 10.18 28.19 13.05
C GLN A 139 10.20 29.68 12.66
N ALA A 140 9.36 30.08 11.71
CA ALA A 140 9.29 31.45 11.18
C ALA A 140 7.96 32.19 11.49
N GLU A 141 7.19 31.76 12.50
CA GLU A 141 6.09 32.53 13.10
C GLU A 141 6.40 32.96 14.54
#